data_AF-A0A4V2TT44-F1
#
_entry.id   AF-A0A4V2TT44-F1
#
_cell.length_a   1.000
_cell.length_b   1.000
_cell.length_c   1.000
_cell.angle_alpha   90.00
_cell.angle_beta   90.00
_cell.angle_gamma   90.00
#
_symmetry.space_group_name_H-M   'P 1'
#
loop_
_entity.id
_entity.type
_entity.pdbx_description
1 polymer ?
#
loop_
_entity_poly.entity_id
_entity_poly.type
_entity_poly.pdbx_seq_one_letter_code
_entity_poly.pdbx_strand_id
1 'polypeptide(L)'
;MLPLDDEFLIIYSAYFLLFSYMVYGIIKGKRLNKIGLTSILLISLSLNLYLYLDPDNFKGGGSLGVWFYSWIIFLLTLIITIIYQLFVNRRYNENLNKRTQIK
;
A
#
# COMPACT_ATOMS: atom_id res chain seq x y z
N MET A 1 -4.59 23.04 -0.93
CA MET A 1 -5.14 22.56 0.35
C MET A 1 -5.35 21.07 0.22
N LEU A 2 -4.92 20.28 1.20
CA LEU A 2 -5.30 18.87 1.25
C LEU A 2 -6.83 18.81 1.42
N PRO A 3 -7.56 18.04 0.59
CA PRO A 3 -8.97 17.80 0.85
C PRO A 3 -9.07 17.05 2.18
N LEU A 4 -9.63 17.71 3.19
CA LEU A 4 -9.79 17.21 4.55
C LEU A 4 -11.23 16.82 4.84
N ASP A 5 -12.06 16.70 3.80
CA ASP A 5 -13.42 16.21 3.95
C ASP A 5 -13.40 14.79 4.54
N ASP A 6 -14.46 14.45 5.28
CA ASP A 6 -14.53 13.22 6.08
C ASP A 6 -14.27 11.96 5.23
N GLU A 7 -14.65 11.96 3.96
CA GLU A 7 -14.38 10.86 3.02
C GLU A 7 -12.89 10.65 2.76
N PHE A 8 -12.12 11.72 2.55
CA PHE A 8 -10.68 11.63 2.37
C PHE A 8 -9.99 11.20 3.66
N LEU A 9 -10.49 11.64 4.81
CA LEU A 9 -9.96 11.27 6.12
C LEU A 9 -10.09 9.76 6.38
N ILE A 10 -11.22 9.15 6.01
CA ILE A 10 -11.42 7.69 6.09
C ILE A 10 -10.41 6.95 5.21
N ILE A 11 -10.21 7.43 3.98
CA ILE A 11 -9.29 6.81 3.02
C ILE A 11 -7.84 6.93 3.47
N TYR A 12 -7.42 8.11 3.91
CA TYR A 12 -6.08 8.32 4.46
C TYR A 12 -5.83 7.45 5.68
N SER A 13 -6.82 7.28 6.56
CA SER A 13 -6.73 6.39 7.71
C SER A 13 -6.60 4.92 7.30
N ALA A 14 -7.36 4.47 6.30
CA ALA A 14 -7.27 3.11 5.76
C ALA A 14 -5.88 2.84 5.14
N TYR A 15 -5.34 3.81 4.41
CA TYR A 15 -3.99 3.74 3.87
C TYR A 15 -2.92 3.71 4.95
N PHE A 16 -3.08 4.50 6.01
CA PHE A 16 -2.17 4.49 7.15
C PHE A 16 -2.14 3.14 7.86
N LEU A 17 -3.30 2.49 8.02
CA LEU A 17 -3.40 1.13 8.57
C LEU A 17 -2.73 0.09 7.66
N LEU A 18 -2.97 0.15 6.35
CA LEU A 18 -2.29 -0.72 5.37
C LEU A 18 -0.78 -0.54 5.41
N PHE A 19 -0.32 0.71 5.49
CA PHE A 19 1.10 1.01 5.57
C PHE A 19 1.72 0.45 6.85
N SER A 20 1.08 0.68 8.00
CA SER A 20 1.50 0.16 9.29
C SER A 20 1.54 -1.37 9.30
N TYR A 21 0.58 -2.03 8.66
CA TYR A 21 0.57 -3.48 8.49
C TYR A 21 1.77 -3.99 7.68
N MET A 22 2.09 -3.32 6.55
CA MET A 22 3.26 -3.68 5.74
C MET A 22 4.57 -3.48 6.51
N VAL A 23 4.74 -2.34 7.18
CA VAL A 23 5.93 -2.05 8.00
C VAL A 23 6.09 -3.08 9.11
N TYR A 24 5.00 -3.43 9.81
CA TYR A 24 5.01 -4.50 10.82
C TYR A 24 5.47 -5.85 10.23
N GLY A 25 4.98 -6.19 9.03
CA GLY A 25 5.39 -7.39 8.30
C GLY A 25 6.90 -7.42 8.00
N ILE A 26 7.48 -6.27 7.60
CA ILE A 26 8.92 -6.12 7.34
C ILE A 26 9.72 -6.35 8.63
N ILE A 27 9.34 -5.67 9.72
CA ILE A 27 10.05 -5.74 11.01
C ILE A 27 10.07 -7.17 11.53
N LYS A 28 8.90 -7.84 11.55
CA LYS A 28 8.80 -9.24 12.00
C LYS A 28 9.41 -10.25 11.02
N GLY A 29 9.77 -9.84 9.80
CA GLY A 29 10.28 -10.73 8.77
C GLY A 29 9.30 -11.84 8.38
N LYS A 30 8.00 -11.66 8.68
CA LYS A 30 6.97 -12.60 8.25
C LYS A 30 6.83 -12.46 6.75
N ARG A 31 6.97 -13.57 6.02
CA ARG A 31 6.70 -13.61 4.59
C ARG A 31 5.20 -13.57 4.37
N LEU A 32 4.71 -12.47 3.79
CA LEU A 32 3.37 -12.42 3.22
C LEU A 32 3.37 -13.28 1.96
N ASN A 33 2.37 -14.14 1.85
CA ASN A 33 2.14 -14.91 0.64
C ASN A 33 1.84 -13.96 -0.53
N LYS A 34 2.09 -14.40 -1.76
CA LYS A 34 1.75 -13.62 -2.97
C LYS A 34 0.29 -13.13 -2.93
N ILE A 35 -0.62 -13.98 -2.47
CA ILE A 35 -2.04 -13.67 -2.26
C ILE A 35 -2.24 -12.46 -1.32
N GLY A 36 -1.49 -12.38 -0.22
CA GLY A 36 -1.57 -11.27 0.73
C GLY A 36 -1.05 -9.94 0.18
N LEU A 37 -0.04 -10.00 -0.70
CA LEU A 37 0.44 -8.80 -1.41
C LEU A 37 -0.56 -8.37 -2.49
N THR A 38 -1.12 -9.32 -3.24
CA THR A 38 -2.16 -9.04 -4.24
C THR A 38 -3.41 -8.47 -3.59
N SER A 39 -3.83 -8.95 -2.40
CA SER A 39 -4.96 -8.38 -1.67
C SER A 39 -4.71 -6.95 -1.23
N ILE A 40 -3.49 -6.60 -0.78
CA ILE A 40 -3.13 -5.23 -0.42
C ILE A 40 -3.25 -4.29 -1.63
N LEU A 41 -2.75 -4.73 -2.79
CA LEU A 41 -2.87 -3.97 -4.03
C LEU A 41 -4.33 -3.82 -4.48
N LEU A 42 -5.14 -4.87 -4.36
CA LEU A 42 -6.57 -4.84 -4.69
C LEU A 42 -7.35 -3.89 -3.77
N ILE A 43 -7.07 -3.90 -2.46
CA ILE A 43 -7.70 -2.99 -1.50
C ILE A 43 -7.30 -1.55 -1.84
N SER A 44 -6.02 -1.29 -2.10
CA SER A 44 -5.54 0.03 -2.53
C SER A 44 -6.22 0.48 -3.83
N LEU A 45 -6.38 -0.40 -4.80
CA LEU A 45 -7.09 -0.09 -6.05
C LEU A 45 -8.57 0.22 -5.79
N SER A 46 -9.22 -0.55 -4.91
CA SER A 46 -10.63 -0.37 -4.55
C SER A 46 -10.87 0.95 -3.82
N LEU A 47 -9.97 1.34 -2.91
CA LEU A 47 -10.02 2.63 -2.22
C LEU A 47 -9.84 3.80 -3.18
N ASN A 48 -8.98 3.65 -4.20
CA ASN A 48 -8.89 4.66 -5.25
C ASN A 48 -10.16 4.72 -6.09
N LEU A 49 -10.71 3.56 -6.51
CA LEU A 49 -11.97 3.52 -7.26
C LEU A 49 -13.11 4.17 -6.48
N TYR A 50 -13.17 4.00 -5.16
CA TYR A 50 -14.17 4.66 -4.31
C TYR A 50 -14.14 6.19 -4.47
N LEU A 51 -12.95 6.81 -4.53
CA LEU A 51 -12.83 8.26 -4.79
C LEU A 51 -13.34 8.67 -6.16
N TYR A 52 -13.18 7.81 -7.18
CA TYR A 52 -13.62 8.09 -8.54
C TYR A 52 -15.12 7.88 -8.77
N LEU A 53 -15.81 7.14 -7.89
CA LEU A 53 -17.22 6.85 -8.03
C LEU A 53 -18.12 8.01 -7.62
N ASP A 54 -17.63 8.92 -6.76
CA ASP A 54 -18.42 10.07 -6.35
C ASP A 54 -18.26 11.24 -7.33
N PRO A 55 -19.31 11.66 -8.05
CA PRO A 55 -19.26 12.80 -8.97
C PRO A 55 -19.06 14.14 -8.25
N ASP A 56 -19.38 14.25 -6.96
CA ASP A 56 -19.19 15.48 -6.19
C ASP A 56 -17.69 15.77 -5.96
N ASN A 57 -16.86 14.72 -5.89
CA ASN A 57 -15.40 14.84 -5.82
C ASN A 57 -14.77 15.49 -7.08
N PHE A 58 -15.52 15.56 -8.19
CA PHE A 58 -15.08 16.19 -9.44
C PHE A 58 -15.66 17.58 -9.66
N LYS A 59 -16.61 18.03 -8.83
CA LYS A 59 -17.22 19.37 -8.94
C LYS A 59 -16.26 20.45 -8.43
N GLY A 60 -16.45 21.68 -8.91
CA GLY A 60 -15.74 22.87 -8.40
C GLY A 60 -14.22 22.92 -8.64
N GLY A 61 -13.67 22.10 -9.54
CA GLY A 61 -12.22 22.07 -9.81
C GLY A 61 -11.41 21.19 -8.84
N GLY A 62 -12.08 20.48 -7.91
CA GLY A 62 -11.45 19.53 -6.99
C GLY A 62 -10.86 18.28 -7.67
N SER A 63 -11.32 17.98 -8.90
CA SER A 63 -10.89 16.87 -9.74
C SER A 63 -9.37 16.65 -9.78
N LEU A 64 -8.61 17.74 -9.96
CA LEU A 64 -7.15 17.64 -10.10
C LEU A 64 -6.49 17.20 -8.79
N GLY A 65 -6.99 17.68 -7.65
CA GLY A 65 -6.51 17.29 -6.32
C GLY A 65 -6.77 15.82 -6.04
N VAL A 66 -7.99 15.36 -6.32
CA VAL A 66 -8.39 13.96 -6.11
C VAL A 66 -7.51 13.02 -6.93
N TRP A 67 -7.30 13.31 -8.22
CA TRP A 67 -6.41 12.53 -9.08
C TRP A 67 -4.98 12.53 -8.57
N PHE A 68 -4.44 13.68 -8.19
CA PHE A 68 -3.05 13.81 -7.77
C PHE A 68 -2.79 13.05 -6.45
N TYR A 69 -3.67 13.21 -5.46
CA TYR A 69 -3.53 12.52 -4.17
C TYR A 69 -3.78 11.02 -4.29
N SER A 70 -4.81 10.60 -5.05
CA SER A 70 -5.06 9.20 -5.38
C SER A 70 -3.83 8.54 -6.00
N TRP A 71 -3.23 9.20 -7.00
CA TRP A 71 -2.05 8.70 -7.68
C TRP A 71 -0.82 8.61 -6.77
N ILE A 72 -0.55 9.65 -5.96
CA ILE A 72 0.56 9.66 -5.01
C ILE A 72 0.43 8.49 -4.02
N ILE A 73 -0.77 8.28 -3.47
CA ILE A 73 -1.02 7.24 -2.47
C ILE A 73 -0.89 5.85 -3.09
N PHE A 74 -1.38 5.67 -4.31
CA PHE A 74 -1.20 4.43 -5.05
C PHE A 74 0.27 4.14 -5.33
N LEU A 75 1.02 5.12 -5.84
CA LEU A 75 2.46 4.99 -6.08
C LEU A 75 3.23 4.67 -4.79
N LEU A 76 2.89 5.32 -3.69
CA LEU A 76 3.50 5.04 -2.39
C LEU A 76 3.28 3.57 -2.01
N THR A 77 2.04 3.09 -2.11
CA THR A 77 1.68 1.69 -1.81
C THR A 77 2.46 0.71 -2.69
N LEU A 78 2.61 1.03 -3.97
CA LEU A 78 3.36 0.23 -4.93
C LEU A 78 4.86 0.17 -4.54
N ILE A 79 5.48 1.32 -4.25
CA ILE A 79 6.88 1.41 -3.81
C ILE A 79 7.10 0.57 -2.55
N ILE A 80 6.23 0.69 -1.55
CA ILE A 80 6.34 -0.08 -0.29
C ILE A 80 6.19 -1.57 -0.55
N THR A 81 5.30 -1.97 -1.46
CA THR A 81 5.11 -3.38 -1.85
C THR A 81 6.38 -3.94 -2.51
N ILE A 82 7.04 -3.15 -3.38
CA ILE A 82 8.33 -3.55 -4.00
C ILE A 82 9.41 -3.67 -2.93
N ILE A 83 9.55 -2.68 -2.06
CA ILE A 83 10.51 -2.70 -0.95
C ILE A 83 10.27 -3.94 -0.08
N TYR A 84 9.02 -4.20 0.29
CA TYR A 84 8.63 -5.38 1.06
C TYR A 84 9.11 -6.68 0.38
N GLN A 85 8.85 -6.85 -0.92
CA GLN A 85 9.30 -8.02 -1.67
C GLN A 85 10.83 -8.15 -1.68
N LEU A 86 11.56 -7.05 -1.92
CA LEU A 86 13.02 -7.05 -1.95
C LEU A 86 13.62 -7.44 -0.59
N PHE A 87 13.16 -6.83 0.50
CA PHE A 87 13.68 -7.11 1.84
C PHE A 87 13.35 -8.52 2.31
N VAL A 88 12.11 -9.00 2.09
CA VAL A 88 11.71 -10.34 2.49
C VAL A 88 12.40 -11.40 1.65
N ASN A 89 12.56 -11.20 0.33
CA ASN A 89 13.25 -12.15 -0.54
C ASN A 89 14.74 -12.26 -0.17
N ARG A 90 15.39 -11.13 0.14
CA ARG A 90 16.78 -11.11 0.63
C ARG A 90 16.94 -11.89 1.92
N ARG A 91 16.08 -11.63 2.91
CA ARG A 91 16.13 -12.30 4.23
C ARG A 91 15.85 -13.80 4.13
N TYR A 92 14.97 -14.21 3.20
CA TYR A 92 14.71 -15.63 2.93
C TYR A 92 15.94 -16.33 2.34
N ASN A 93 16.58 -15.73 1.33
CA ASN A 93 17.78 -16.31 0.71
C ASN A 93 18.95 -16.42 1.70
N GLU A 94 19.17 -15.44 2.57
CA GLU A 94 20.19 -15.51 3.62
C GLU A 94 19.95 -16.69 4.58
N ASN A 95 18.69 -16.90 4.99
CA ASN A 95 18.33 -18.03 5.87
C ASN A 95 18.43 -19.38 5.18
N LEU A 96 18.12 -19.47 3.88
CA LEU A 96 18.27 -20.69 3.09
C LEU A 96 19.75 -21.09 2.98
N ASN A 97 20.62 -20.12 2.67
CA ASN A 97 22.04 -20.37 2.46
C ASN A 97 22.74 -20.84 3.76
N LYS A 98 22.32 -20.31 4.92
CA LYS A 98 22.77 -20.78 6.24
C LYS A 98 22.40 -22.25 6.50
N ARG A 99 21.25 -22.73 6.04
CA ARG A 99 20.81 -24.13 6.24
C ARG A 99 21.56 -25.12 5.36
N THR A 100 21.96 -24.71 4.16
CA THR A 100 22.76 -25.55 3.24
C THR A 100 24.21 -25.69 3.66
N GLN A 101 24.76 -24.75 4.44
CA GLN A 101 26.13 -24.81 4.96
C GLN A 101 26.28 -25.72 6.21
N ILE A 102 25.18 -26.17 6.80
CA ILE A 102 25.16 -27.02 8.01
C ILE A 102 24.94 -28.51 7.65
N LYS A 103 24.73 -28.83 6.37
CA LYS A 103 24.66 -30.20 5.85
C LYS A 103 25.94 -30.56 5.12
#